data_AF-D9MP50-F1
#
_entry.id   AF-D9MP50-F1
#
_cell.length_a   1.000
_cell.length_b   1.000
_cell.length_c   1.000
_cell.angle_alpha   90.00
_cell.angle_beta   90.00
_cell.angle_gamma   90.00
#
_symmetry.space_group_name_H-M   'P 1'
#
loop_
_entity.id
_entity.type
_entity.pdbx_description
1 polymer ?
#
loop_
_entity_poly.entity_id
_entity_poly.type
_entity_poly.pdbx_seq_one_letter_code
_entity_poly.pdbx_strand_id
1 'polypeptide(L)'
;MMNKLMHSRDTRGFTLIELLIVIAIIGILTAIAIPAFVGQREKAKVRSTETGAKAAISDLQGYLDAYVFGEPYVIITDSSGAQGCFEADNAIGTNKACLAAFNQASVGTYATYPGGLTTVISHFISHHTFKGDKSAFNGLPLFVTTSATDGQVLLSPSGSRSVFILAYAANTTSPILSQLVSIR
;
A
#
# COMPACT_ATOMS: atom_id res chain seq x y z
N MET A 1 45.80 60.59 9.69
CA MET A 1 44.67 59.70 9.30
C MET A 1 45.25 58.29 9.22
N MET A 2 44.81 57.24 9.90
CA MET A 2 43.55 56.89 10.55
C MET A 2 43.87 55.99 11.77
N ASN A 3 43.28 56.26 12.93
CA ASN A 3 43.34 55.35 14.08
C ASN A 3 42.34 54.20 13.83
N LYS A 4 42.86 52.97 13.78
CA LYS A 4 42.06 51.75 13.59
C LYS A 4 41.49 51.34 14.95
N LEU A 5 40.20 51.59 15.17
CA LEU A 5 39.47 51.15 16.37
C LEU A 5 39.36 49.62 16.34
N MET A 6 40.08 48.92 17.24
CA MET A 6 39.89 47.49 17.48
C MET A 6 38.55 47.28 18.20
N HIS A 7 37.61 46.66 17.49
CA HIS A 7 36.35 46.19 18.05
C HIS A 7 36.62 44.90 18.84
N SER A 8 36.66 44.98 20.18
CA SER A 8 36.73 43.81 21.06
C SER A 8 35.49 42.94 20.83
N ARG A 9 35.67 41.77 20.22
CA ARG A 9 34.66 40.72 20.20
C ARG A 9 34.60 40.11 21.59
N ASP A 10 33.50 40.35 22.29
CA ASP A 10 33.16 39.75 23.59
C ASP A 10 32.96 38.24 23.40
N THR A 11 34.04 37.45 23.48
CA THR A 11 34.00 35.99 23.40
C THR A 11 33.49 35.44 24.72
N ARG A 12 32.16 35.39 24.88
CA ARG A 12 31.51 34.69 25.98
C ARG A 12 31.65 33.20 25.77
N GLY A 13 32.43 32.54 26.62
CA GLY A 13 32.56 31.09 26.66
C GLY A 13 31.34 30.45 27.31
N PHE A 14 30.89 29.31 26.77
CA PHE A 14 29.83 28.50 27.35
C PHE A 14 30.33 27.81 28.62
N THR A 15 29.58 27.85 29.72
CA THR A 15 30.01 27.21 30.97
C THR A 15 29.71 25.72 30.96
N LEU A 16 30.55 24.92 31.63
CA LEU A 16 30.32 23.47 31.77
C LEU A 16 29.00 23.16 32.49
N ILE A 17 28.59 24.01 33.43
CA ILE A 17 27.34 23.82 34.17
C ILE A 17 26.10 24.07 33.30
N GLU A 18 26.15 25.05 32.39
CA GLU A 18 25.09 25.27 31.40
C GLU A 18 24.91 24.05 30.50
N LEU A 19 26.01 23.43 30.06
CA LEU A 19 25.94 22.21 29.26
C LEU A 19 25.34 21.04 30.05
N LEU A 20 25.72 20.90 31.32
CA LEU A 20 25.29 19.80 32.19
C LEU A 20 23.77 19.86 32.47
N ILE A 21 23.23 21.05 32.73
CA ILE A 21 21.79 21.22 32.93
C ILE A 21 21.01 20.90 31.65
N VAL A 22 21.52 21.31 30.48
CA VAL A 22 20.87 21.04 29.19
C VAL A 22 20.78 19.55 28.90
N ILE A 23 21.87 18.79 29.08
CA ILE A 23 21.83 17.34 28.87
C ILE A 23 20.93 16.63 29.89
N ALA A 24 20.86 17.13 31.13
CA ALA A 24 19.96 16.58 32.15
C ALA A 24 18.49 16.75 31.74
N ILE A 25 18.10 17.94 31.24
CA ILE A 25 16.75 18.21 30.75
C ILE A 25 16.43 17.35 29.52
N ILE A 26 17.34 17.26 28.55
CA ILE A 26 17.17 16.41 27.35
C ILE A 26 17.01 14.94 27.76
N GLY A 27 17.77 14.46 28.75
CA GLY A 27 17.64 13.12 29.30
C GLY A 27 16.24 12.82 29.83
N ILE A 28 15.65 13.74 30.60
CA ILE A 28 14.30 13.59 31.14
C ILE A 28 13.25 13.58 30.02
N LEU A 29 13.36 14.51 29.06
CA LEU A 29 12.42 14.60 27.94
C LEU A 29 12.48 13.34 27.04
N THR A 30 13.68 12.87 26.72
CA THR A 30 13.89 11.69 25.87
C THR A 30 13.38 10.41 26.52
N ALA A 31 13.53 10.26 27.84
CA ALA A 31 13.04 9.10 28.59
C ALA A 31 11.52 8.89 28.42
N ILE A 32 10.74 9.98 28.35
CA ILE A 32 9.28 9.91 28.16
C ILE A 32 8.91 9.88 26.67
N ALA A 33 9.61 10.66 25.84
CA ALA A 33 9.27 10.83 24.43
C ALA A 33 9.49 9.55 23.60
N ILE A 34 10.59 8.82 23.82
CA ILE A 34 10.95 7.64 23.03
C ILE A 34 9.88 6.53 23.10
N PRO A 35 9.46 6.03 24.29
CA PRO A 35 8.47 4.96 24.37
C PRO A 35 7.11 5.39 23.79
N ALA A 36 6.68 6.64 24.03
CA ALA A 36 5.45 7.18 23.47
C ALA A 36 5.49 7.21 21.93
N PHE A 37 6.61 7.64 21.36
CA PHE A 37 6.81 7.73 19.92
C PHE A 37 6.83 6.37 19.23
N VAL A 38 7.50 5.37 19.83
CA VAL A 38 7.48 3.98 19.32
C VAL A 38 6.06 3.43 19.29
N GLY A 39 5.29 3.62 20.36
CA GLY A 39 3.90 3.19 20.42
C GLY A 39 2.99 3.89 19.39
N GLN A 40 3.21 5.18 19.12
CA GLN A 40 2.47 5.90 18.08
C GLN A 40 2.82 5.42 16.67
N ARG A 41 4.10 5.17 16.39
CA ARG A 41 4.55 4.61 15.10
C ARG A 41 3.90 3.26 14.82
N GLU A 42 3.85 2.38 15.82
CA GLU A 42 3.24 1.06 15.65
C GLU A 42 1.73 1.17 15.36
N LYS A 43 1.01 2.00 16.12
CA LYS A 43 -0.41 2.28 15.86
C LYS A 43 -0.65 2.87 14.46
N ALA A 44 0.26 3.72 13.98
CA ALA A 44 0.17 4.28 12.64
C ALA A 44 0.35 3.21 11.55
N LYS A 45 1.27 2.26 11.73
CA LYS A 45 1.45 1.12 10.81
C LYS A 45 0.20 0.26 10.72
N VAL A 46 -0.39 -0.11 11.86
CA VAL A 46 -1.64 -0.89 11.92
C VAL A 46 -2.76 -0.17 11.16
N ARG A 47 -2.96 1.12 11.43
CA ARG A 47 -3.97 1.94 10.74
C ARG A 47 -3.72 2.04 9.24
N SER A 48 -2.46 2.13 8.82
CA SER A 48 -2.09 2.18 7.40
C SER A 48 -2.50 0.91 6.68
N THR A 49 -2.19 -0.26 7.25
CA THR A 49 -2.58 -1.56 6.67
C THR A 49 -4.10 -1.73 6.66
N GLU A 50 -4.80 -1.34 7.72
CA GLU A 50 -6.26 -1.38 7.78
C GLU A 50 -6.91 -0.49 6.70
N THR A 51 -6.37 0.73 6.51
CA THR A 51 -6.84 1.68 5.50
C THR A 51 -6.61 1.14 4.09
N GLY A 52 -5.43 0.57 3.84
CA GLY A 52 -5.11 -0.07 2.56
C GLY A 52 -6.05 -1.24 2.25
N ALA A 53 -6.35 -2.08 3.25
CA ALA A 53 -7.32 -3.17 3.09
C ALA A 53 -8.74 -2.66 2.81
N LYS A 54 -9.17 -1.58 3.47
CA LYS A 54 -10.47 -0.95 3.22
C LYS A 54 -10.58 -0.37 1.81
N ALA A 55 -9.53 0.27 1.32
CA ALA A 55 -9.47 0.79 -0.05
C ALA A 55 -9.57 -0.34 -1.09
N ALA A 56 -8.91 -1.48 -0.80
CA ALA A 56 -8.97 -2.65 -1.67
C ALA A 56 -10.37 -3.27 -1.79
N ILE A 57 -11.26 -3.11 -0.80
CA ILE A 57 -12.64 -3.61 -0.88
C ILE A 57 -13.37 -3.00 -2.09
N SER A 58 -13.35 -1.67 -2.21
CA SER A 58 -14.03 -0.97 -3.29
C SER A 58 -13.36 -1.18 -4.64
N ASP A 59 -12.02 -1.21 -4.66
CA ASP A 59 -11.26 -1.38 -5.88
C ASP A 59 -11.46 -2.79 -6.45
N LEU A 60 -11.30 -3.82 -5.61
CA LEU A 60 -11.54 -5.20 -6.00
C LEU A 60 -12.98 -5.45 -6.45
N GLN A 61 -13.98 -4.78 -5.86
CA GLN A 61 -15.36 -4.86 -6.33
C GLN A 61 -15.47 -4.48 -7.82
N GLY A 62 -14.77 -3.43 -8.26
CA GLY A 62 -14.75 -3.03 -9.67
C GLY A 62 -14.17 -4.09 -10.60
N TYR A 63 -13.06 -4.72 -10.20
CA TYR A 63 -12.44 -5.83 -10.95
C TYR A 63 -13.36 -7.05 -11.01
N LEU A 64 -14.04 -7.35 -9.91
CA LEU A 64 -14.96 -8.48 -9.79
C LEU A 64 -16.23 -8.30 -10.64
N ASP A 65 -16.78 -7.09 -10.67
CA ASP A 65 -17.91 -6.74 -11.51
C ASP A 65 -17.50 -6.84 -13.00
N ALA A 66 -16.36 -6.24 -13.38
CA ALA A 66 -15.84 -6.34 -14.75
C ALA A 66 -15.61 -7.79 -15.18
N TYR A 67 -15.04 -8.61 -14.30
CA TYR A 67 -14.82 -10.03 -14.54
C TYR A 67 -16.10 -10.81 -14.85
N VAL A 68 -17.18 -10.58 -14.11
CA VAL A 68 -18.45 -11.31 -14.33
C VAL A 68 -19.20 -10.82 -15.55
N PHE A 69 -19.06 -9.56 -15.91
CA PHE A 69 -19.61 -9.04 -17.15
C PHE A 69 -18.71 -9.27 -18.38
N GLY A 70 -17.51 -9.84 -18.20
CA GLY A 70 -16.54 -10.05 -19.28
C GLY A 70 -16.05 -8.73 -19.88
N GLU A 71 -15.91 -7.69 -19.06
CA GLU A 71 -15.51 -6.35 -19.45
C GLU A 71 -13.99 -6.17 -19.37
N PRO A 72 -13.38 -5.46 -20.33
CA PRO A 72 -11.96 -5.18 -20.26
C PRO A 72 -11.69 -4.19 -19.13
N TYR A 73 -10.47 -4.22 -18.61
CA TYR A 73 -9.98 -3.23 -17.65
C TYR A 73 -8.51 -2.93 -17.89
N VAL A 74 -8.08 -1.74 -17.44
CA VAL A 74 -6.70 -1.26 -17.59
C VAL A 74 -5.99 -1.34 -16.25
N ILE A 75 -4.78 -1.86 -16.26
CA ILE A 75 -3.91 -1.90 -15.08
C ILE A 75 -2.56 -1.25 -15.37
N ILE A 76 -1.81 -0.93 -14.30
CA ILE A 76 -0.39 -0.62 -14.39
C ILE A 76 0.37 -1.94 -14.53
N THR A 77 1.22 -2.06 -15.55
CA THR A 77 1.92 -3.31 -15.89
C THR A 77 3.39 -3.32 -15.50
N ASP A 78 3.96 -2.16 -15.14
CA ASP A 78 5.35 -2.06 -14.68
C ASP A 78 5.60 -0.86 -13.74
N SER A 79 6.80 -0.81 -13.15
CA SER A 79 7.21 0.24 -12.22
C SER A 79 7.47 1.61 -12.86
N SER A 80 7.43 1.72 -14.20
CA SER A 80 7.48 3.00 -14.89
C SER A 80 6.11 3.69 -14.96
N GLY A 81 5.05 2.95 -14.61
CA GLY A 81 3.67 3.42 -14.72
C GLY A 81 3.03 3.12 -16.07
N ALA A 82 3.63 2.24 -16.89
CA ALA A 82 3.02 1.82 -18.15
C ALA A 82 1.67 1.15 -17.90
N GLN A 83 0.71 1.41 -18.79
CA GLN A 83 -0.64 0.86 -18.71
C GLN A 83 -0.83 -0.24 -19.74
N GLY A 84 -1.56 -1.28 -19.36
CA GLY A 84 -1.97 -2.37 -20.24
C GLY A 84 -3.44 -2.71 -20.05
N CYS A 85 -4.11 -3.00 -21.16
CA CYS A 85 -5.51 -3.42 -21.14
C CYS A 85 -5.61 -4.94 -21.21
N PHE A 86 -6.42 -5.51 -20.33
CA PHE A 86 -6.75 -6.92 -20.28
C PHE A 86 -8.22 -7.13 -20.60
N GLU A 87 -8.54 -8.11 -21.44
CA GLU A 87 -9.91 -8.40 -21.87
C GLU A 87 -10.30 -9.86 -21.61
N ALA A 88 -11.59 -10.15 -21.61
CA ALA A 88 -12.04 -11.54 -21.49
C ALA A 88 -11.73 -12.33 -22.77
N ASP A 89 -11.50 -13.65 -22.66
CA ASP A 89 -11.22 -14.51 -23.84
C ASP A 89 -12.33 -14.45 -24.92
N ASN A 90 -13.56 -14.11 -24.53
CA ASN A 90 -14.70 -13.97 -25.45
C ASN A 90 -14.95 -12.52 -25.92
N ALA A 91 -14.04 -11.57 -25.66
CA ALA A 91 -14.24 -10.15 -25.89
C ALA A 91 -14.60 -9.80 -27.34
N ILE A 92 -14.07 -10.54 -28.33
CA ILE A 92 -14.41 -10.37 -29.75
C ILE A 92 -15.87 -10.75 -30.00
N GLY A 93 -16.33 -11.86 -29.43
CA GLY A 93 -17.71 -12.34 -29.60
C GLY A 93 -18.76 -11.48 -28.88
N THR A 94 -18.34 -10.70 -27.89
CA THR A 94 -19.22 -9.84 -27.07
C THR A 94 -19.07 -8.35 -27.37
N ASN A 95 -18.23 -7.96 -28.33
CA ASN A 95 -17.85 -6.56 -28.61
C ASN A 95 -17.29 -5.80 -27.39
N LYS A 96 -16.63 -6.51 -26.48
CA LYS A 96 -15.99 -5.97 -25.27
C LYS A 96 -14.47 -5.95 -25.38
N ALA A 97 -13.94 -5.77 -26.59
CA ALA A 97 -12.50 -5.72 -26.80
C ALA A 97 -11.89 -4.45 -26.19
N CYS A 98 -10.64 -4.56 -25.71
CA CYS A 98 -9.83 -3.45 -25.23
C CYS A 98 -9.76 -2.29 -26.23
N LEU A 99 -9.66 -2.59 -27.52
CA LEU A 99 -9.64 -1.59 -28.57
C LEU A 99 -10.95 -0.80 -28.63
N ALA A 100 -12.09 -1.46 -28.45
CA ALA A 100 -13.41 -0.83 -28.49
C ALA A 100 -13.70 -0.01 -27.23
N ALA A 101 -13.29 -0.50 -26.06
CA ALA A 101 -13.59 0.14 -24.78
C ALA A 101 -12.61 1.28 -24.43
N PHE A 102 -11.32 1.12 -24.73
CA PHE A 102 -10.26 2.02 -24.27
C PHE A 102 -9.35 2.55 -25.38
N ASN A 103 -9.58 2.19 -26.65
CA ASN A 103 -8.68 2.49 -27.76
C ASN A 103 -7.23 2.05 -27.49
N GLN A 104 -7.08 0.88 -26.86
CA GLN A 104 -5.77 0.29 -26.53
C GLN A 104 -5.66 -1.12 -27.10
N ALA A 105 -4.43 -1.52 -27.45
CA ALA A 105 -4.15 -2.90 -27.80
C ALA A 105 -4.32 -3.80 -26.57
N SER A 106 -4.83 -5.00 -26.78
CA SER A 106 -4.91 -6.04 -25.76
C SER A 106 -3.49 -6.52 -25.41
N VAL A 107 -3.16 -6.50 -24.12
CA VAL A 107 -1.86 -6.96 -23.59
C VAL A 107 -1.96 -8.39 -23.08
N GLY A 108 -3.17 -8.86 -22.79
CA GLY A 108 -3.44 -10.21 -22.35
C GLY A 108 -4.93 -10.42 -22.13
N THR A 109 -5.29 -11.67 -21.86
CA THR A 109 -6.67 -12.05 -21.63
C THR A 109 -6.89 -12.70 -20.28
N TYR A 110 -8.14 -12.77 -19.86
CA TYR A 110 -8.57 -13.57 -18.72
C TYR A 110 -9.75 -14.48 -19.12
N ALA A 111 -9.79 -15.68 -18.53
CA ALA A 111 -10.90 -16.60 -18.74
C ALA A 111 -12.20 -16.01 -18.21
N THR A 112 -13.29 -16.15 -18.95
CA THR A 112 -14.60 -15.65 -18.50
C THR A 112 -15.04 -16.33 -17.20
N TYR A 113 -15.90 -15.66 -16.43
CA TYR A 113 -16.53 -16.26 -15.27
C TYR A 113 -17.13 -17.65 -15.59
N PRO A 114 -16.90 -18.69 -14.76
CA PRO A 114 -16.26 -18.68 -13.43
C PRO A 114 -14.76 -19.00 -13.37
N GLY A 115 -14.04 -19.10 -14.50
CA GLY A 115 -12.68 -19.65 -14.56
C GLY A 115 -11.51 -18.67 -14.35
N GLY A 116 -11.71 -17.37 -14.52
CA GLY A 116 -10.61 -16.37 -14.54
C GLY A 116 -10.32 -15.68 -13.21
N LEU A 117 -11.01 -16.01 -12.12
CA LEU A 117 -10.93 -15.24 -10.87
C LEU A 117 -9.50 -15.11 -10.32
N THR A 118 -8.72 -16.20 -10.34
CA THR A 118 -7.33 -16.19 -9.88
C THR A 118 -6.45 -15.25 -10.72
N THR A 119 -6.66 -15.22 -12.04
CA THR A 119 -5.97 -14.31 -12.95
C THR A 119 -6.33 -12.86 -12.66
N VAL A 120 -7.62 -12.57 -12.45
CA VAL A 120 -8.09 -11.22 -12.07
C VAL A 120 -7.48 -10.75 -10.75
N ILE A 121 -7.40 -11.62 -9.73
CA ILE A 121 -6.73 -11.31 -8.46
C ILE A 121 -5.22 -11.06 -8.69
N SER A 122 -4.57 -11.83 -9.56
CA SER A 122 -3.15 -11.63 -9.89
C SER A 122 -2.91 -10.28 -10.60
N HIS A 123 -3.81 -9.88 -11.51
CA HIS A 123 -3.77 -8.56 -12.15
C HIS A 123 -3.96 -7.43 -11.14
N PHE A 124 -4.92 -7.57 -10.21
CA PHE A 124 -5.12 -6.63 -9.11
C PHE A 124 -3.84 -6.46 -8.27
N ILE A 125 -3.23 -7.57 -7.85
CA ILE A 125 -2.00 -7.53 -7.05
C ILE A 125 -0.86 -6.87 -7.85
N SER A 126 -0.72 -7.19 -9.13
CA SER A 126 0.30 -6.62 -10.00
C SER A 126 0.10 -5.11 -10.15
N HIS A 127 -1.14 -4.66 -10.39
CA HIS A 127 -1.51 -3.25 -10.45
C HIS A 127 -1.01 -2.49 -9.21
N HIS A 128 -1.37 -2.97 -8.02
CA HIS A 128 -0.99 -2.31 -6.77
C HIS A 128 0.50 -2.42 -6.45
N THR A 129 1.14 -3.52 -6.83
CA THR A 129 2.59 -3.69 -6.69
C THR A 129 3.34 -2.64 -7.51
N PHE A 130 2.95 -2.44 -8.76
CA PHE A 130 3.57 -1.46 -9.65
C PHE A 130 3.16 -0.02 -9.36
N LYS A 131 1.96 0.20 -8.82
CA LYS A 131 1.55 1.48 -8.22
C LYS A 131 2.43 1.87 -7.02
N GLY A 132 3.09 0.88 -6.39
CA GLY A 132 4.00 1.09 -5.27
C GLY A 132 3.34 0.96 -3.90
N ASP A 133 2.19 0.30 -3.80
CA ASP A 133 1.51 0.08 -2.52
C ASP A 133 2.29 -0.93 -1.68
N LYS A 134 2.79 -0.47 -0.52
CA LYS A 134 3.69 -1.22 0.36
C LYS A 134 3.13 -1.35 1.76
N SER A 135 3.52 -2.45 2.41
CA SER A 135 3.29 -2.63 3.83
C SER A 135 4.08 -1.61 4.65
N ALA A 136 3.43 -0.97 5.62
CA ALA A 136 4.07 -0.06 6.57
C ALA A 136 5.00 -0.78 7.57
N PHE A 137 4.98 -2.11 7.60
CA PHE A 137 5.75 -2.92 8.55
C PHE A 137 7.12 -3.30 8.00
N ASN A 138 7.17 -3.76 6.75
CA ASN A 138 8.36 -4.36 6.15
C ASN A 138 8.74 -3.77 4.77
N GLY A 139 7.93 -2.87 4.20
CA GLY A 139 8.18 -2.27 2.90
C GLY A 139 7.99 -3.20 1.70
N LEU A 140 7.53 -4.44 1.92
CA LEU A 140 7.14 -5.38 0.87
C LEU A 140 5.79 -5.01 0.26
N PRO A 141 5.39 -5.63 -0.87
CA PRO A 141 4.07 -5.40 -1.47
C PRO A 141 2.94 -5.58 -0.46
N LEU A 142 1.97 -4.67 -0.50
CA LEU A 142 0.86 -4.66 0.44
C LEU A 142 -0.09 -5.86 0.22
N PHE A 143 -0.37 -6.23 -1.02
CA PHE A 143 -1.35 -7.27 -1.38
C PHE A 143 -0.67 -8.56 -1.83
N VAL A 144 -1.13 -9.70 -1.33
CA VAL A 144 -0.56 -11.03 -1.64
C VAL A 144 -1.65 -12.11 -1.71
N THR A 145 -1.39 -13.22 -2.40
CA THR A 145 -2.27 -14.42 -2.40
C THR A 145 -1.83 -15.51 -1.43
N THR A 146 -0.61 -15.41 -0.90
CA THR A 146 -0.08 -16.30 0.13
C THR A 146 0.59 -15.44 1.19
N SER A 147 0.23 -15.64 2.46
CA SER A 147 0.78 -14.82 3.55
C SER A 147 2.22 -15.23 3.82
N ALA A 148 3.14 -14.27 3.74
CA ALA A 148 4.54 -14.49 4.09
C ALA A 148 4.99 -13.65 5.29
N THR A 149 4.30 -12.56 5.65
CA THR A 149 4.81 -11.61 6.65
C THR A 149 3.75 -10.70 7.27
N ASP A 150 4.11 -10.09 8.40
CA ASP A 150 3.34 -9.05 9.09
C ASP A 150 3.01 -7.85 8.19
N GLY A 151 1.81 -7.29 8.34
CA GLY A 151 1.45 -6.03 7.71
C GLY A 151 1.00 -6.12 6.26
N GLN A 152 0.72 -7.33 5.76
CA GLN A 152 0.19 -7.57 4.41
C GLN A 152 -1.32 -7.83 4.42
N VAL A 153 -1.94 -7.64 3.25
CA VAL A 153 -3.35 -7.90 2.98
C VAL A 153 -3.43 -9.11 2.06
N LEU A 154 -3.94 -10.19 2.61
CA LEU A 154 -4.14 -11.46 1.92
C LEU A 154 -5.46 -11.43 1.15
N LEU A 155 -5.39 -11.73 -0.14
CA LEU A 155 -6.51 -11.92 -1.04
C LEU A 155 -6.65 -13.41 -1.34
N SER A 156 -7.73 -14.03 -0.87
CA SER A 156 -7.96 -15.46 -1.06
C SER A 156 -9.34 -15.69 -1.70
N PRO A 157 -9.42 -16.34 -2.88
CA PRO A 157 -10.70 -16.66 -3.49
C PRO A 157 -11.51 -17.60 -2.58
N SER A 158 -12.80 -17.33 -2.44
CA SER A 158 -13.77 -18.16 -1.74
C SER A 158 -14.84 -18.61 -2.73
N GLY A 159 -14.66 -19.81 -3.27
CA GLY A 159 -15.45 -20.29 -4.39
C GLY A 159 -15.19 -19.49 -5.68
N SER A 160 -16.19 -19.40 -6.55
CA SER A 160 -16.07 -18.71 -7.84
C SER A 160 -16.56 -17.27 -7.84
N ARG A 161 -17.25 -16.84 -6.77
CA ARG A 161 -17.98 -15.55 -6.71
C ARG A 161 -17.50 -14.58 -5.65
N SER A 162 -16.54 -14.97 -4.83
CA SER A 162 -16.15 -14.16 -3.68
C SER A 162 -14.66 -14.21 -3.43
N VAL A 163 -14.13 -13.17 -2.80
CA VAL A 163 -12.73 -13.05 -2.39
C VAL A 163 -12.70 -12.56 -0.94
N PHE A 164 -11.97 -13.27 -0.09
CA PHE A 164 -11.63 -12.80 1.24
C PHE A 164 -10.50 -11.78 1.17
N ILE A 165 -10.70 -10.66 1.87
CA ILE A 165 -9.68 -9.66 2.16
C ILE A 165 -9.35 -9.77 3.64
N LEU A 166 -8.14 -10.23 3.94
CA LEU A 166 -7.66 -10.47 5.30
C LEU A 166 -6.42 -9.62 5.55
N ALA A 167 -6.53 -8.62 6.42
CA ALA A 167 -5.40 -7.78 6.78
C ALA A 167 -4.80 -8.23 8.12
N TYR A 168 -3.48 -8.37 8.18
CA TYR A 168 -2.76 -8.79 9.38
C TYR A 168 -1.86 -7.66 9.90
N ALA A 169 -1.80 -7.50 11.21
CA ALA A 169 -0.82 -6.63 11.88
C ALA A 169 0.37 -7.45 12.38
N ALA A 170 1.34 -6.78 13.03
CA ALA A 170 2.51 -7.46 13.56
C ALA A 170 2.17 -8.55 14.58
N ASN A 171 2.63 -9.78 14.34
CA ASN A 171 2.50 -10.93 15.24
C ASN A 171 1.05 -11.28 15.62
N THR A 172 0.06 -10.98 14.77
CA THR A 172 -1.34 -11.32 15.03
C THR A 172 -1.74 -12.59 14.29
N THR A 173 -2.19 -13.61 15.02
CA THR A 173 -2.79 -14.82 14.44
C THR A 173 -4.19 -14.58 13.90
N SER A 174 -4.88 -13.56 14.42
CA SER A 174 -6.19 -13.11 13.93
C SER A 174 -6.02 -11.87 13.05
N PRO A 175 -6.77 -11.75 11.94
CA PRO A 175 -6.72 -10.58 11.09
C PRO A 175 -7.34 -9.36 11.81
N ILE A 176 -6.73 -8.18 11.62
CA ILE A 176 -7.26 -6.89 12.07
C ILE A 176 -8.45 -6.43 11.23
N LEU A 177 -8.58 -6.94 10.00
CA LEU A 177 -9.73 -6.76 9.14
C LEU A 177 -9.98 -8.07 8.38
N SER A 178 -11.23 -8.52 8.41
CA SER A 178 -11.70 -9.67 7.64
C SER A 178 -12.98 -9.27 6.94
N GLN A 179 -12.93 -9.21 5.61
CA GLN A 179 -14.07 -8.86 4.78
C GLN A 179 -14.22 -9.87 3.65
N LEU A 180 -15.45 -10.33 3.43
CA LEU A 180 -15.81 -11.06 2.22
C LEU A 180 -16.35 -10.05 1.20
N VAL A 181 -15.73 -10.02 0.02
CA VAL A 181 -16.21 -9.24 -1.13
C VAL A 181 -16.79 -10.23 -2.12
N SER A 182 -18.06 -10.02 -2.49
CA SER A 182 -18.78 -10.89 -3.41
C SER A 182 -19.14 -10.14 -4.67
N ILE A 183 -19.04 -10.84 -5.80
CA ILE A 183 -19.59 -10.37 -7.06
C ILE A 183 -21.11 -10.20 -6.89
N ARG A 184 -21.62 -9.04 -7.32
CA ARG A 184 -23.06 -8.75 -7.32
C ARG A 184 -23.82 -9.55 -8.38
#